data_AF-A0A7G2C824-F1
#
_entry.id   AF-A0A7G2C824-F1
#
_cell.length_a   1.000
_cell.length_b   1.000
_cell.length_c   1.000
_cell.angle_alpha   90.00
_cell.angle_beta   90.00
_cell.angle_gamma   90.00
#
_symmetry.space_group_name_H-M   'P 1'
#
loop_
_entity.id
_entity.type
_entity.pdbx_description
1 polymer ?
#
loop_
_entity_poly.entity_id
_entity_poly.type
_entity_poly.pdbx_seq_one_letter_code
_entity_poly.pdbx_strand_id
1 'polypeptide(L)'
;MTANKAFSAKLHRLLLNDQEGLKSIFSDSDFKSVNIENGVFIDLIERSLPNDIIAPFVNVADDEQLSLLVSLIVLYSNVYPLENVFAHMKKKEEMIEKHKLKALFMTACDRGDLTAIRSLVENKCYDPNDTRPLVVICRNEMNKTVINQDLIKYIFEVFPKAQDDVKYLLQDCVPLAKHEQTKTAMKELLNQYLS
;
A
#
# COMPACT_ATOMS: atom_id res chain seq x y z
N MET A 1 13.49 -36.85 7.07
CA MET A 1 13.09 -35.45 6.75
C MET A 1 11.80 -35.19 7.53
N THR A 2 11.71 -34.13 8.34
CA THR A 2 10.48 -33.84 9.09
C THR A 2 9.35 -33.45 8.12
N ALA A 3 8.11 -33.79 8.42
CA ALA A 3 6.95 -33.52 7.56
C ALA A 3 6.87 -32.04 7.11
N ASN A 4 7.19 -31.13 8.04
CA ASN A 4 7.23 -29.68 7.77
C ASN A 4 8.27 -29.29 6.70
N LYS A 5 9.48 -29.88 6.72
CA LYS A 5 10.51 -29.60 5.69
C LYS A 5 10.11 -30.13 4.31
N ALA A 6 9.40 -31.25 4.26
CA ALA A 6 8.90 -31.82 3.01
C ALA A 6 7.79 -30.96 2.40
N PHE A 7 6.88 -30.45 3.24
CA PHE A 7 5.83 -29.54 2.83
C PHE A 7 6.39 -28.20 2.32
N SER A 8 7.30 -27.56 3.08
CA SER A 8 7.97 -26.32 2.66
C SER A 8 8.67 -26.47 1.31
N ALA A 9 9.45 -27.55 1.10
CA ALA A 9 10.10 -27.82 -0.19
C ALA A 9 9.10 -28.03 -1.34
N LYS A 10 7.99 -28.73 -1.08
CA LYS A 10 6.90 -28.91 -2.06
C LYS A 10 6.27 -27.56 -2.42
N LEU A 11 5.96 -26.72 -1.42
CA LEU A 11 5.36 -25.40 -1.58
C LEU A 11 6.25 -24.49 -2.44
N HIS A 12 7.55 -24.38 -2.12
CA HIS A 12 8.48 -23.59 -2.92
C HIS A 12 8.56 -24.07 -4.38
N ARG A 13 8.61 -25.39 -4.61
CA ARG A 13 8.63 -25.94 -5.97
C ARG A 13 7.38 -25.55 -6.77
N LEU A 14 6.20 -25.56 -6.14
CA LEU A 14 4.93 -25.20 -6.76
C LEU A 14 4.87 -23.69 -7.06
N LEU A 15 5.29 -22.84 -6.11
CA LEU A 15 5.39 -21.38 -6.32
C LEU A 15 6.24 -21.00 -7.53
N LEU A 16 7.31 -21.76 -7.79
CA LEU A 16 8.21 -21.49 -8.90
C LEU A 16 7.70 -21.97 -10.25
N ASN A 17 6.98 -23.10 -10.30
CA ASN A 17 6.79 -23.84 -11.55
C ASN A 17 5.35 -24.31 -11.82
N ASP A 18 4.42 -24.21 -10.86
CA ASP A 18 3.10 -24.85 -10.97
C ASP A 18 2.03 -24.19 -10.07
N GLN A 19 1.42 -23.11 -10.58
CA GLN A 19 0.36 -22.37 -9.87
C GLN A 19 -0.96 -23.16 -9.76
N GLU A 20 -1.25 -24.05 -10.71
CA GLU A 20 -2.44 -24.93 -10.64
C GLU A 20 -2.24 -26.01 -9.58
N GLY A 21 -1.04 -26.58 -9.48
CA GLY A 21 -0.66 -27.46 -8.38
C GLY A 21 -0.73 -26.77 -7.01
N LEU A 22 -0.51 -25.45 -6.95
CA LEU A 22 -0.71 -24.63 -5.75
C LEU A 22 -2.16 -24.60 -5.28
N LYS A 23 -3.13 -24.47 -6.20
CA LYS A 23 -4.55 -24.50 -5.84
C LYS A 23 -4.96 -25.82 -5.19
N SER A 24 -4.33 -26.93 -5.61
CA SER A 24 -4.61 -28.25 -5.05
C SER A 24 -4.20 -28.40 -3.58
N ILE A 25 -3.21 -27.62 -3.11
CA ILE A 25 -2.69 -27.73 -1.74
C ILE A 25 -3.41 -26.82 -0.74
N PHE A 26 -4.22 -25.85 -1.19
CA PHE A 26 -4.96 -24.96 -0.26
C PHE A 26 -6.00 -25.69 0.59
N SER A 27 -6.47 -26.84 0.11
CA SER A 27 -7.38 -27.73 0.85
C SER A 27 -6.65 -28.66 1.82
N ASP A 28 -5.32 -28.74 1.76
CA ASP A 28 -4.50 -29.61 2.60
C ASP A 28 -4.48 -29.11 4.05
N SER A 29 -4.64 -30.01 5.03
CA SER A 29 -4.54 -29.67 6.44
C SER A 29 -3.14 -29.17 6.82
N ASP A 30 -2.12 -29.63 6.10
CA ASP A 30 -0.74 -29.19 6.31
C ASP A 30 -0.59 -27.70 5.95
N PHE A 31 -1.24 -27.22 4.88
CA PHE A 31 -1.21 -25.81 4.51
C PHE A 31 -1.77 -24.89 5.60
N LYS A 32 -2.79 -25.36 6.34
CA LYS A 32 -3.45 -24.60 7.41
C LYS A 32 -2.71 -24.65 8.75
N SER A 33 -1.81 -25.61 8.92
CA SER A 33 -1.16 -25.90 10.21
C SER A 33 0.34 -25.62 10.21
N VAL A 34 0.97 -25.53 9.03
CA VAL A 34 2.38 -25.20 8.88
C VAL A 34 2.59 -23.70 9.03
N ASN A 35 3.62 -23.34 9.81
CA ASN A 35 4.15 -21.98 9.80
C ASN A 35 4.88 -21.73 8.46
N ILE A 36 4.27 -20.93 7.59
CA ILE A 36 4.80 -20.59 6.28
C ILE A 36 6.00 -19.64 6.43
N GLU A 37 7.09 -19.89 5.72
CA GLU A 37 8.29 -19.06 5.84
C GLU A 37 8.07 -17.67 5.21
N ASN A 38 8.64 -16.63 5.82
CA ASN A 38 8.54 -15.25 5.31
C ASN A 38 8.98 -15.11 3.84
N GLY A 39 9.95 -15.92 3.41
CA GLY A 39 10.42 -15.94 2.02
C GLY A 39 9.33 -16.27 1.01
N VAL A 40 8.34 -17.09 1.40
CA VAL A 40 7.18 -17.38 0.55
C VAL A 40 6.37 -16.12 0.28
N PHE A 41 6.09 -15.31 1.30
CA PHE A 41 5.33 -14.07 1.14
C PHE A 41 6.05 -13.04 0.27
N ILE A 42 7.39 -13.01 0.32
CA ILE A 42 8.21 -12.21 -0.61
C ILE A 42 8.01 -12.72 -2.05
N ASP A 43 8.15 -14.03 -2.28
CA ASP A 43 7.95 -14.64 -3.60
C ASP A 43 6.55 -14.36 -4.17
N LEU A 44 5.49 -14.39 -3.33
CA LEU A 44 4.12 -14.09 -3.76
C LEU A 44 4.02 -12.69 -4.41
N ILE A 45 4.64 -11.71 -3.78
CA ILE A 45 4.54 -10.30 -4.17
C ILE A 45 5.53 -9.96 -5.28
N GLU A 46 6.80 -10.38 -5.18
CA GLU A 46 7.83 -10.10 -6.19
C GLU A 46 7.51 -10.73 -7.54
N ARG A 47 6.83 -11.89 -7.54
CA ARG A 47 6.40 -12.58 -8.77
C ARG A 47 5.04 -12.10 -9.27
N SER A 48 4.41 -11.13 -8.59
CA SER A 48 3.08 -10.61 -8.93
C SER A 48 2.06 -11.73 -9.13
N LEU A 49 2.01 -12.67 -8.19
CA LEU A 49 1.08 -13.79 -8.32
C LEU A 49 -0.38 -13.30 -8.26
N PRO A 50 -1.32 -14.03 -8.90
CA PRO A 50 -2.74 -13.68 -8.88
C PRO A 50 -3.33 -13.59 -7.47
N ASN A 51 -4.33 -12.72 -7.29
CA ASN A 51 -4.97 -12.50 -5.98
C ASN A 51 -5.64 -13.76 -5.39
N ASP A 52 -6.14 -14.67 -6.24
CA ASP A 52 -6.71 -15.97 -5.82
C ASP A 52 -5.64 -16.93 -5.28
N ILE A 53 -4.37 -16.75 -5.68
CA ILE A 53 -3.23 -17.47 -5.11
C ILE A 53 -2.77 -16.81 -3.81
N ILE A 54 -2.75 -15.48 -3.72
CA ILE A 54 -2.27 -14.76 -2.52
C ILE A 54 -3.26 -14.90 -1.35
N ALA A 55 -4.57 -14.85 -1.60
CA ALA A 55 -5.58 -14.81 -0.53
C ALA A 55 -5.54 -16.02 0.43
N PRO A 56 -5.35 -17.28 -0.02
CA PRO A 56 -5.14 -18.41 0.87
C PRO A 56 -3.97 -18.26 1.85
N PHE A 57 -2.88 -17.59 1.45
CA PHE A 57 -1.74 -17.33 2.34
C PHE A 57 -2.08 -16.27 3.39
N VAL A 58 -2.82 -15.23 3.01
CA VAL A 58 -3.32 -14.21 3.96
C VAL A 58 -4.17 -14.85 5.05
N ASN A 59 -5.00 -15.85 4.71
CA ASN A 59 -5.88 -16.52 5.66
C ASN A 59 -5.15 -17.34 6.74
N VAL A 60 -3.94 -17.82 6.45
CA VAL A 60 -3.15 -18.66 7.36
C VAL A 60 -1.96 -17.93 7.97
N ALA A 61 -1.68 -16.71 7.51
CA ALA A 61 -0.59 -15.88 7.98
C ALA A 61 -0.81 -15.42 9.43
N ASP A 62 0.29 -15.28 10.17
CA ASP A 62 0.29 -14.57 11.43
C ASP A 62 0.41 -13.05 11.25
N ASP A 63 0.23 -12.29 12.33
CA ASP A 63 0.26 -10.83 12.31
C ASP A 63 1.62 -10.24 11.85
N GLU A 64 2.73 -10.95 12.09
CA GLU A 64 4.06 -10.52 11.62
C GLU A 64 4.17 -10.68 10.10
N GLN A 65 3.69 -11.81 9.57
CA GLN A 65 3.65 -12.09 8.13
C GLN A 65 2.70 -11.16 7.39
N LEU A 66 1.54 -10.84 7.98
CA LEU A 66 0.62 -9.85 7.44
C LEU A 66 1.28 -8.45 7.41
N SER A 67 2.08 -8.10 8.42
CA SER A 67 2.81 -6.83 8.45
C SER A 67 3.90 -6.76 7.36
N LEU A 68 4.57 -7.88 7.11
CA LEU A 68 5.48 -8.05 5.98
C LEU A 68 4.73 -7.88 4.66
N LEU A 69 3.56 -8.50 4.49
CA LEU A 69 2.76 -8.38 3.28
C LEU A 69 2.31 -6.94 3.00
N VAL A 70 1.84 -6.19 4.01
CA VAL A 70 1.53 -4.75 3.85
C VAL A 70 2.75 -4.00 3.31
N SER A 71 3.92 -4.26 3.89
CA SER A 71 5.17 -3.63 3.47
C SER A 71 5.52 -3.97 2.02
N LEU A 72 5.46 -5.25 1.65
CA LEU A 72 5.77 -5.70 0.29
C LEU A 72 4.77 -5.15 -0.73
N ILE A 73 3.46 -5.18 -0.43
CA ILE A 73 2.43 -4.68 -1.34
C ILE A 73 2.65 -3.20 -1.63
N VAL A 74 2.90 -2.38 -0.59
CA VAL A 74 3.19 -0.96 -0.79
C VAL A 74 4.51 -0.76 -1.51
N LEU A 75 5.59 -1.45 -1.11
CA LEU A 75 6.93 -1.26 -1.66
C LEU A 75 7.06 -1.71 -3.12
N TYR A 76 6.33 -2.73 -3.54
CA TYR A 76 6.34 -3.22 -4.93
C TYR A 76 5.14 -2.70 -5.74
N SER A 77 4.27 -1.86 -5.16
CA SER A 77 3.03 -1.40 -5.81
C SER A 77 2.22 -2.56 -6.40
N ASN A 78 2.11 -3.64 -5.61
CA ASN A 78 1.38 -4.83 -6.01
C ASN A 78 -0.15 -4.58 -5.90
N VAL A 79 -0.92 -5.22 -6.77
CA VAL A 79 -2.37 -5.03 -6.88
C VAL A 79 -3.19 -5.78 -5.82
N TYR A 80 -2.54 -6.55 -4.93
CA TYR A 80 -3.26 -7.23 -3.88
C TYR A 80 -3.90 -6.23 -2.89
N PRO A 81 -5.20 -6.33 -2.59
CA PRO A 81 -5.88 -5.32 -1.78
C PRO A 81 -5.40 -5.30 -0.33
N LEU A 82 -4.87 -4.16 0.12
CA LEU A 82 -4.35 -3.98 1.48
C LEU A 82 -5.43 -4.16 2.56
N GLU A 83 -6.68 -3.81 2.24
CA GLU A 83 -7.82 -3.98 3.12
C GLU A 83 -8.02 -5.44 3.54
N ASN A 84 -7.75 -6.38 2.62
CA ASN A 84 -7.82 -7.81 2.91
C ASN A 84 -6.74 -8.22 3.89
N VAL A 85 -5.52 -7.68 3.76
CA VAL A 85 -4.42 -7.98 4.68
C VAL A 85 -4.72 -7.41 6.07
N PHE A 86 -5.13 -6.15 6.16
CA PHE A 86 -5.47 -5.50 7.43
C PHE A 86 -6.67 -6.15 8.15
N ALA A 87 -7.65 -6.68 7.41
CA ALA A 87 -8.80 -7.37 7.98
C ALA A 87 -8.43 -8.67 8.69
N HIS A 88 -7.31 -9.31 8.31
CA HIS A 88 -6.83 -10.55 8.92
C HIS A 88 -5.90 -10.32 10.11
N MET A 89 -5.42 -9.09 10.32
CA MET A 89 -4.56 -8.75 11.45
C MET A 89 -5.35 -8.71 12.76
N LYS A 90 -4.99 -9.56 13.71
CA LYS A 90 -5.63 -9.61 15.03
C LYS A 90 -5.19 -8.45 15.91
N LYS A 91 -3.91 -8.08 15.84
CA LYS A 91 -3.29 -7.01 16.64
C LYS A 91 -2.81 -5.84 15.75
N LYS A 92 -3.69 -5.38 14.85
CA LYS A 92 -3.38 -4.36 13.84
C LYS A 92 -2.64 -3.12 14.39
N GLU A 93 -3.16 -2.50 15.45
CA GLU A 93 -2.55 -1.29 16.02
C GLU A 93 -1.14 -1.53 16.58
N GLU A 94 -0.94 -2.66 17.28
CA GLU A 94 0.38 -3.07 17.79
C GLU A 94 1.36 -3.29 16.63
N MET A 95 0.92 -3.99 15.59
CA MET A 95 1.74 -4.30 14.42
C MET A 95 2.15 -3.06 13.62
N ILE A 96 1.22 -2.12 13.42
CA ILE A 96 1.49 -0.84 12.76
C ILE A 96 2.63 -0.11 13.47
N GLU A 97 2.61 -0.06 14.80
CA GLU A 97 3.63 0.64 15.59
C GLU A 97 4.95 -0.13 15.68
N LYS A 98 4.87 -1.46 15.85
CA LYS A 98 6.04 -2.34 15.95
C LYS A 98 6.86 -2.34 14.67
N HIS A 99 6.19 -2.49 13.52
CA HIS A 99 6.84 -2.57 12.20
C HIS A 99 6.92 -1.22 11.47
N LYS A 100 6.53 -0.12 12.13
CA LYS A 100 6.60 1.24 11.56
C LYS A 100 5.86 1.37 10.23
N LEU A 101 4.73 0.69 10.09
CA LEU A 101 3.98 0.63 8.83
C LEU A 101 3.50 2.02 8.38
N LYS A 102 3.32 2.97 9.30
CA LYS A 102 2.99 4.38 8.96
C LYS A 102 4.01 5.03 8.02
N ALA A 103 5.27 4.60 8.05
CA ALA A 103 6.30 5.12 7.15
C ALA A 103 6.02 4.77 5.67
N LEU A 104 5.23 3.72 5.41
CA LEU A 104 4.83 3.31 4.07
C LEU A 104 3.85 4.30 3.43
N PHE A 105 3.13 5.10 4.24
CA PHE A 105 2.17 6.08 3.72
C PHE A 105 2.82 7.07 2.75
N MET A 106 3.99 7.62 3.12
CA MET A 106 4.74 8.51 2.24
C MET A 106 5.13 7.84 0.92
N THR A 107 5.48 6.55 0.97
CA THR A 107 5.83 5.78 -0.24
C THR A 107 4.63 5.63 -1.17
N ALA A 108 3.45 5.34 -0.63
CA ALA A 108 2.21 5.28 -1.42
C ALA A 108 1.84 6.66 -2.00
N CYS A 109 2.02 7.74 -1.23
CA CYS A 109 1.78 9.11 -1.67
C CYS A 109 2.73 9.55 -2.79
N ASP A 110 4.02 9.25 -2.68
CA ASP A 110 5.00 9.58 -3.73
C ASP A 110 4.66 8.92 -5.07
N ARG A 111 4.16 7.68 -5.03
CA ARG A 111 3.73 6.94 -6.22
C ARG A 111 2.36 7.33 -6.75
N GLY A 112 1.59 8.11 -5.98
CA GLY A 112 0.22 8.49 -6.33
C GLY A 112 -0.76 7.31 -6.38
N ASP A 113 -0.53 6.27 -5.58
CA ASP A 113 -1.38 5.08 -5.50
C ASP A 113 -2.60 5.37 -4.60
N LEU A 114 -3.68 5.89 -5.20
CA LEU A 114 -4.89 6.26 -4.47
C LEU A 114 -5.51 5.08 -3.70
N THR A 115 -5.46 3.88 -4.24
CA THR A 115 -6.02 2.69 -3.59
C THR A 115 -5.23 2.35 -2.33
N ALA A 116 -3.90 2.32 -2.41
CA ALA A 116 -3.06 2.08 -1.25
C ALA A 116 -3.20 3.19 -0.19
N ILE A 117 -3.23 4.46 -0.61
CA ILE A 117 -3.41 5.62 0.28
C ILE A 117 -4.73 5.50 1.04
N ARG A 118 -5.84 5.19 0.37
CA ARG A 118 -7.15 4.99 1.02
C ARG A 118 -7.10 3.90 2.06
N SER A 119 -6.58 2.73 1.69
CA SER A 119 -6.50 1.59 2.60
C SER A 119 -5.63 1.89 3.83
N LEU A 120 -4.52 2.61 3.66
CA LEU A 120 -3.66 3.04 4.76
C LEU A 120 -4.37 4.06 5.68
N VAL A 121 -5.09 5.03 5.13
CA VAL A 121 -5.87 6.01 5.92
C VAL A 121 -6.97 5.33 6.73
N GLU A 122 -7.78 4.49 6.08
CA GLU A 122 -8.89 3.76 6.72
C GLU A 122 -8.41 2.87 7.88
N ASN A 123 -7.18 2.36 7.77
CA ASN A 123 -6.54 1.55 8.81
C ASN A 123 -5.66 2.35 9.78
N LYS A 124 -5.75 3.69 9.79
CA LYS A 124 -4.95 4.60 10.65
C LYS A 124 -3.44 4.38 10.54
N CYS A 125 -2.99 3.92 9.37
CA CYS A 125 -1.60 3.64 9.05
C CYS A 125 -0.90 4.86 8.45
N TYR A 126 -1.04 6.01 9.10
CA TYR A 126 -0.34 7.26 8.78
C TYR A 126 -0.24 8.15 10.02
N ASP A 127 0.55 9.23 9.95
CA ASP A 127 0.57 10.27 10.97
C ASP A 127 -0.25 11.48 10.50
N PRO A 128 -1.38 11.82 11.16
CA PRO A 128 -2.22 12.94 10.76
C PRO A 128 -1.57 14.32 11.01
N ASN A 129 -0.49 14.39 11.78
CA ASN A 129 0.25 15.63 12.03
C ASN A 129 1.37 15.85 11.00
N ASP A 130 1.72 14.82 10.22
CA ASP A 130 2.70 14.93 9.15
C ASP A 130 2.00 15.33 7.85
N THR A 131 2.02 16.62 7.51
CA THR A 131 1.38 17.17 6.32
C THR A 131 2.23 17.06 5.05
N ARG A 132 3.48 16.59 5.15
CA ARG A 132 4.38 16.40 3.99
C ARG A 132 3.77 15.56 2.85
N PRO A 133 2.95 14.51 3.08
CA PRO A 133 2.32 13.74 2.01
C PRO A 133 1.43 14.58 1.09
N LEU A 134 0.74 15.59 1.63
CA LEU A 134 -0.06 16.52 0.83
C LEU A 134 0.82 17.28 -0.16
N VAL A 135 1.94 17.84 0.33
CA VAL A 135 2.91 18.56 -0.50
C VAL A 135 3.50 17.66 -1.59
N VAL A 136 3.88 16.42 -1.24
CA VAL A 136 4.43 15.44 -2.18
C VAL A 136 3.44 15.12 -3.30
N ILE A 137 2.20 14.79 -2.96
CA ILE A 137 1.16 14.47 -3.95
C ILE A 137 0.93 15.66 -4.88
N CYS A 138 0.68 16.85 -4.34
CA CYS A 138 0.42 18.02 -5.17
C CYS A 138 1.59 18.33 -6.11
N ARG A 139 2.84 18.25 -5.63
CA ARG A 139 4.02 18.47 -6.47
C ARG A 139 4.18 17.42 -7.56
N ASN A 140 3.92 16.15 -7.26
CA ASN A 140 3.99 15.07 -8.23
C ASN A 140 2.90 15.22 -9.32
N GLU A 141 1.68 15.60 -8.92
CA GLU A 141 0.59 15.90 -9.87
C GLU A 141 0.90 17.13 -10.73
N MET A 142 1.53 18.18 -10.18
CA MET A 142 1.93 19.37 -10.96
C MET A 142 2.92 19.06 -12.10
N ASN A 143 3.66 17.95 -12.01
CA ASN A 143 4.59 17.51 -13.05
C ASN A 143 3.91 16.74 -14.19
N LYS A 144 2.62 16.39 -14.06
CA LYS A 144 1.86 15.65 -15.06
C LYS A 144 1.12 16.59 -16.02
N THR A 145 0.81 16.08 -17.21
CA THR A 145 -0.03 16.77 -18.21
C THR A 145 -1.51 16.80 -17.80
N VAL A 146 -1.95 15.79 -17.05
CA VAL A 146 -3.30 15.67 -16.50
C VAL A 146 -3.16 15.26 -15.03
N ILE A 147 -3.79 16.03 -14.15
CA ILE A 147 -3.79 15.75 -12.71
C ILE A 147 -4.85 14.72 -12.33
N ASN A 148 -4.54 13.89 -11.35
CA ASN A 148 -5.52 13.06 -10.66
C ASN A 148 -6.26 13.88 -9.61
N GLN A 149 -7.40 14.47 -9.99
CA GLN A 149 -8.19 15.30 -9.08
C GLN A 149 -8.73 14.53 -7.88
N ASP A 150 -9.10 13.26 -8.05
CA ASP A 150 -9.66 12.44 -6.98
C ASP A 150 -8.61 12.18 -5.89
N LEU A 151 -7.36 11.95 -6.29
CA LEU A 151 -6.24 11.82 -5.36
C LEU A 151 -5.99 13.12 -4.59
N ILE A 152 -6.00 14.28 -5.27
CA ILE A 152 -5.77 15.58 -4.63
C ILE A 152 -6.90 15.91 -3.64
N LYS A 153 -8.15 15.73 -4.06
CA LYS A 153 -9.30 15.96 -3.17
C LYS A 153 -9.26 15.04 -1.95
N TYR A 154 -8.92 13.77 -2.16
CA TYR A 154 -8.80 12.82 -1.06
C TYR A 154 -7.69 13.23 -0.07
N ILE A 155 -6.50 13.62 -0.54
CA ILE A 155 -5.42 14.01 0.38
C ILE A 155 -5.74 15.30 1.16
N PHE A 156 -6.52 16.20 0.56
CA PHE A 156 -7.03 17.39 1.24
C PHE A 156 -7.99 17.05 2.39
N GLU A 157 -8.88 16.07 2.19
CA GLU A 157 -9.78 15.57 3.25
C GLU A 157 -8.99 14.90 4.38
N VAL A 158 -7.91 14.20 4.06
CA VAL A 158 -7.04 13.55 5.06
C VAL A 158 -6.29 14.59 5.91
N PHE A 159 -5.90 15.73 5.32
CA PHE A 159 -5.16 16.79 6.00
C PHE A 159 -5.90 18.12 5.91
N PRO A 160 -6.99 18.35 6.67
CA PRO A 160 -7.83 19.56 6.55
C PRO A 160 -7.24 20.84 7.19
N LYS A 161 -6.09 20.76 7.85
CA LYS A 161 -5.46 21.88 8.59
C LYS A 161 -4.07 22.28 8.06
N ALA A 162 -3.71 21.84 6.86
CA ALA A 162 -2.42 22.09 6.22
C ALA A 162 -2.39 23.43 5.45
N GLN A 163 -2.94 24.51 6.03
CA GLN A 163 -3.09 25.80 5.34
C GLN A 163 -1.75 26.39 4.90
N ASP A 164 -0.71 26.26 5.71
CA ASP A 164 0.62 26.81 5.39
C ASP A 164 1.30 26.05 4.26
N ASP A 165 1.17 24.72 4.24
CA ASP A 165 1.62 23.88 3.11
C ASP A 165 0.88 24.24 1.81
N VAL A 166 -0.43 24.49 1.88
CA VAL A 166 -1.22 24.88 0.71
C VAL A 166 -0.85 26.27 0.20
N LYS A 167 -0.56 27.23 1.10
CA LYS A 167 0.00 28.54 0.71
C LYS A 167 1.35 28.40 0.03
N TYR A 168 2.25 27.58 0.57
CA TYR A 168 3.53 27.26 -0.05
C TYR A 168 3.35 26.66 -1.45
N LEU A 169 2.44 25.69 -1.60
CA LEU A 169 2.16 25.08 -2.91
C LEU A 169 1.67 26.12 -3.93
N LEU A 170 0.78 27.03 -3.54
CA LEU A 170 0.26 28.09 -4.39
C LEU A 170 1.33 29.10 -4.81
N GLN A 171 2.18 29.51 -3.87
CA GLN A 171 3.14 30.60 -4.06
C GLN A 171 4.42 30.12 -4.76
N ASP A 172 4.94 28.97 -4.36
CA ASP A 172 6.28 28.53 -4.76
C ASP A 172 6.26 27.37 -5.76
N CYS A 173 5.28 26.47 -5.68
CA CYS A 173 5.28 25.24 -6.49
C CYS A 173 4.47 25.38 -7.78
N VAL A 174 3.25 25.92 -7.71
CA VAL A 174 2.36 26.09 -8.86
C VAL A 174 3.01 26.89 -10.00
N PRO A 175 3.72 28.02 -9.76
CA PRO A 175 4.37 28.75 -10.85
C PRO A 175 5.39 27.91 -11.64
N LEU A 176 5.98 26.89 -10.99
CA LEU A 176 6.99 26.00 -11.56
C LEU A 176 6.40 24.81 -12.33
N ALA A 177 5.08 24.60 -12.29
CA ALA A 177 4.46 23.49 -13.03
C ALA A 177 4.69 23.65 -14.55
N LYS A 178 4.85 22.53 -15.27
CA LYS A 178 5.27 22.55 -16.68
C LYS A 178 4.16 22.97 -17.65
N HIS A 179 2.91 22.71 -17.29
CA HIS A 179 1.76 22.86 -18.18
C HIS A 179 0.78 23.88 -17.62
N GLU A 180 0.37 24.86 -18.43
CA GLU A 180 -0.57 25.91 -18.00
C GLU A 180 -1.93 25.34 -17.57
N GLN A 181 -2.41 24.28 -18.24
CA GLN A 181 -3.65 23.60 -17.82
C GLN A 181 -3.52 23.04 -16.40
N THR A 182 -2.41 22.37 -16.10
CA THR A 182 -2.12 21.84 -14.75
C THR A 182 -2.00 22.97 -13.73
N LYS A 183 -1.37 24.10 -14.08
CA LYS A 183 -1.31 25.29 -13.21
C LYS A 183 -2.70 25.77 -12.84
N THR A 184 -3.56 25.98 -13.83
CA THR A 184 -4.93 26.49 -13.60
C THR A 184 -5.72 25.54 -12.72
N ALA A 185 -5.76 24.25 -13.07
CA ALA A 185 -6.51 23.26 -12.32
C ALA A 185 -6.01 23.10 -10.87
N MET A 186 -4.69 23.13 -10.66
CA MET A 186 -4.10 23.05 -9.32
C MET A 186 -4.35 24.31 -8.49
N LYS A 187 -4.30 25.51 -9.09
CA LYS A 187 -4.67 26.76 -8.41
C LYS A 187 -6.11 26.72 -7.92
N GLU A 188 -7.04 26.26 -8.76
CA GLU A 188 -8.45 26.15 -8.41
C GLU A 188 -8.64 25.23 -7.20
N LEU A 189 -8.05 24.03 -7.22
CA LEU A 189 -8.15 23.06 -6.12
C LEU A 189 -7.54 23.60 -4.82
N LEU A 190 -6.36 24.22 -4.87
CA LEU A 190 -5.69 24.75 -3.68
C LEU A 190 -6.43 25.98 -3.10
N ASN A 191 -7.02 26.84 -3.93
CA ASN A 191 -7.85 27.94 -3.45
C ASN A 191 -9.16 27.45 -2.84
N GLN A 192 -9.76 26.40 -3.42
CA GLN A 192 -10.95 25.77 -2.85
C GLN A 192 -10.66 25.19 -1.45
N TYR A 193 -9.47 24.62 -1.25
CA TYR A 193 -9.06 24.12 0.06
C TYR A 193 -8.95 25.22 1.13
N LEU A 194 -8.49 26.42 0.75
CA LEU A 194 -8.31 27.55 1.67
C LEU A 194 -9.62 28.31 1.98
N SER A 195 -10.70 27.99 1.27
CA SER A 195 -12.01 28.64 1.41
C SER A 195 -12.86 27.96 2.49
#